data_AF-X1J1S3-F1
#
_entry.id   AF-X1J1S3-F1
#
_cell.length_a   1.000
_cell.length_b   1.000
_cell.length_c   1.000
_cell.angle_alpha   90.00
_cell.angle_beta   90.00
_cell.angle_gamma   90.00
#
_symmetry.space_group_name_H-M   'P 1'
#
loop_
_entity.id
_entity.type
_entity.pdbx_description
1 polymer ?
#
loop_
_entity_poly.entity_id
_entity_poly.type
_entity_poly.pdbx_seq_one_letter_code
_entity_poly.pdbx_strand_id
1 'polypeptide(L)'
;MFHKFIYIRILASQLRIDKLLHSFFKNMFLIVVNLSGHQTLSKVLVVLPFENLGSIEDGYFADGITDAITARLAVIRGLGVISRQSAMQYKKREKSAQVIGKELRVDYILEGTVQRERPSDPNS
;
A
#
# COMPACT_ATOMS: atom_id res chain seq x y z
N MET A 1 -15.68 -16.78 10.58
CA MET A 1 -14.30 -16.37 10.94
C MET A 1 -13.95 -15.12 10.14
N PHE A 2 -14.29 -13.95 10.67
CA PHE A 2 -14.19 -12.66 9.96
C PHE A 2 -12.80 -12.04 10.19
N HIS A 3 -11.97 -11.97 9.15
CA HIS A 3 -10.67 -11.29 9.23
C HIS A 3 -10.81 -9.84 8.78
N LYS A 4 -10.27 -8.95 9.63
CA LYS A 4 -10.39 -7.50 9.63
C LYS A 4 -9.81 -6.88 8.35
N PHE A 5 -10.63 -6.10 7.66
CA PHE A 5 -10.22 -5.22 6.57
C PHE A 5 -9.67 -3.92 7.17
N ILE A 6 -8.37 -3.64 6.99
CA ILE A 6 -7.80 -2.33 7.30
C ILE A 6 -7.77 -1.54 6.00
N TYR A 7 -8.72 -0.61 5.86
CA TYR A 7 -8.68 0.45 4.85
C TYR A 7 -7.79 1.58 5.36
N ILE A 8 -6.67 1.84 4.70
CA ILE A 8 -5.87 3.05 4.96
C ILE A 8 -6.33 4.11 3.95
N ARG A 9 -7.26 4.97 4.37
CA ARG A 9 -7.50 6.26 3.72
C ARG A 9 -6.66 7.30 4.45
N ILE A 10 -5.60 7.79 3.82
CA ILE A 10 -4.84 8.93 4.33
C ILE A 10 -5.69 10.18 4.08
N LEU A 11 -6.33 10.69 5.14
CA LEU A 11 -6.80 12.07 5.20
C LEU A 11 -5.90 12.78 6.20
N ALA A 12 -4.98 13.57 5.67
CA ALA A 12 -4.19 14.48 6.47
C ALA A 12 -5.05 15.69 6.80
N SER A 13 -5.59 15.78 8.01
CA SER A 13 -5.87 17.06 8.70
C SER A 13 -6.53 16.85 10.09
N GLN A 14 -6.19 17.76 11.02
CA GLN A 14 -6.69 17.95 12.40
C GLN A 14 -5.99 17.18 13.55
N LEU A 15 -4.89 17.80 13.99
CA LEU A 15 -4.27 17.73 15.32
C LEU A 15 -5.26 18.14 16.44
N ARG A 16 -5.34 17.34 17.52
CA ARG A 16 -5.53 17.74 18.95
C ARG A 16 -6.02 16.64 19.92
N ILE A 17 -6.25 15.38 19.48
CA ILE A 17 -6.66 14.25 20.36
C ILE A 17 -5.48 13.26 20.62
N ASP A 18 -4.26 13.63 20.25
CA ASP A 18 -3.15 12.70 20.00
C ASP A 18 -2.52 12.07 21.25
N LYS A 19 -2.40 12.73 22.40
CA LYS A 19 -1.56 12.18 23.50
C LYS A 19 -2.19 11.01 24.28
N LEU A 20 -3.48 11.12 24.64
CA LEU A 20 -4.21 10.07 25.37
C LEU A 20 -4.46 8.84 24.48
N LEU A 21 -4.79 9.10 23.21
CA LEU A 21 -5.00 8.06 22.22
C LEU A 21 -3.68 7.35 21.88
N HIS A 22 -2.57 8.08 21.77
CA HIS A 22 -1.27 7.47 21.49
C HIS A 22 -0.82 6.52 22.61
N SER A 23 -1.02 6.86 23.88
CA SER A 23 -0.65 5.96 24.99
C SER A 23 -1.55 4.72 25.07
N PHE A 24 -2.85 4.89 24.81
CA PHE A 24 -3.81 3.78 24.78
C PHE A 24 -3.53 2.83 23.59
N PHE A 25 -3.29 3.36 22.39
CA PHE A 25 -2.92 2.57 21.23
C PHE A 25 -1.54 1.93 21.37
N LYS A 26 -0.56 2.60 21.99
CA LYS A 26 0.77 2.03 22.20
C LYS A 26 0.74 0.85 23.18
N ASN A 27 -0.01 0.95 24.29
CA ASN A 27 -0.17 -0.15 25.23
C ASN A 27 -1.02 -1.29 24.65
N MET A 28 -2.10 -0.99 23.92
CA MET A 28 -2.89 -1.98 23.21
C MET A 28 -2.06 -2.70 22.14
N PHE A 29 -1.25 -1.98 21.37
CA PHE A 29 -0.37 -2.52 20.34
C PHE A 29 0.74 -3.39 20.94
N LEU A 30 1.33 -2.98 22.08
CA LEU A 30 2.33 -3.78 22.77
C LEU A 30 1.75 -5.09 23.30
N ILE A 31 0.54 -5.08 23.86
CA ILE A 31 -0.14 -6.28 24.38
C ILE A 31 -0.50 -7.24 23.24
N VAL A 32 -1.02 -6.75 22.11
CA VAL A 32 -1.32 -7.58 20.93
C VAL A 32 -0.05 -8.18 20.32
N VAL A 33 1.06 -7.44 20.33
CA VAL A 33 2.37 -7.93 19.87
C VAL A 33 2.95 -8.99 20.83
N ASN A 34 2.82 -8.83 22.14
CA ASN A 34 3.36 -9.78 23.13
C ASN A 34 2.52 -11.07 23.26
N LEU A 35 1.21 -11.01 23.03
CA LEU A 35 0.33 -12.19 22.99
C LEU A 35 0.56 -13.06 21.75
N SER A 36 1.35 -12.60 20.79
CA SER A 36 1.78 -13.35 19.61
C SER A 36 3.19 -13.94 19.84
N GLY A 37 3.28 -14.88 20.78
CA GLY A 37 4.53 -15.62 21.04
C GLY A 37 5.08 -16.26 19.77
N HIS A 38 6.36 -16.00 19.48
CA HIS A 38 7.25 -16.73 18.56
C HIS A 38 6.60 -17.48 17.38
N GLN A 39 5.98 -16.75 16.45
CA GLN A 39 5.92 -17.13 15.04
C GLN A 39 6.12 -15.87 14.20
N THR A 40 7.35 -15.62 13.74
CA THR A 40 7.61 -14.60 12.73
C THR A 40 7.09 -15.10 11.38
N LEU A 41 5.77 -15.16 11.24
CA LEU A 41 5.13 -15.33 9.93
C LEU A 41 5.45 -14.06 9.15
N SER A 42 6.43 -14.15 8.24
CA SER A 42 6.74 -13.06 7.32
C SER A 42 5.48 -12.73 6.54
N LYS A 43 4.94 -11.53 6.74
CA LYS A 43 3.77 -11.08 6.00
C LYS A 43 4.16 -10.83 4.56
N VAL A 44 3.32 -11.18 3.59
CA VAL A 44 3.59 -10.98 2.17
C VAL A 44 2.69 -9.88 1.62
N LEU A 45 3.28 -8.93 0.90
CA LEU A 45 2.59 -7.81 0.27
C LEU A 45 2.86 -7.77 -1.23
N VAL A 46 1.86 -7.37 -2.01
CA VAL A 46 2.04 -6.94 -3.40
C VAL A 46 1.69 -5.48 -3.55
N VAL A 47 2.52 -4.74 -4.29
CA VAL A 47 2.20 -3.41 -4.79
C VAL A 47 1.71 -3.59 -6.22
N LEU A 48 0.45 -3.28 -6.46
CA LEU A 48 -0.11 -3.34 -7.80
C LEU A 48 0.17 -2.05 -8.57
N PRO A 49 0.24 -2.08 -9.91
CA PRO A 49 0.47 -0.87 -10.71
C PRO A 49 -0.53 0.22 -10.35
N PHE A 50 0.00 1.41 -10.05
CA PHE A 50 -0.84 2.57 -9.72
C PHE A 50 -1.57 3.04 -10.98
N GLU A 51 -2.83 3.40 -10.83
CA GLU A 51 -3.63 3.90 -11.94
C GLU A 51 -3.27 5.36 -12.22
N ASN A 52 -2.99 5.67 -13.48
CA ASN A 52 -2.72 7.03 -13.90
C ASN A 52 -4.05 7.76 -14.20
N LEU A 53 -4.37 8.77 -13.39
CA LEU A 53 -5.52 9.66 -13.60
C LEU A 53 -5.17 10.91 -14.43
N GLY A 54 -3.91 11.08 -14.81
CA GLY A 54 -3.43 12.16 -15.66
C GLY A 54 -3.49 11.83 -17.15
N SER A 55 -2.63 12.47 -17.94
CA SER A 55 -2.54 12.21 -19.38
C SER A 55 -1.91 10.85 -19.65
N ILE A 56 -2.26 10.21 -20.78
CA ILE A 56 -1.74 8.89 -21.17
C ILE A 56 -0.20 8.85 -21.16
N GLU A 57 0.44 9.95 -21.57
CA GLU A 57 1.89 10.11 -21.58
C GLU A 57 2.54 10.06 -20.19
N ASP A 58 1.79 10.30 -19.10
CA ASP A 58 2.28 10.18 -17.72
C ASP A 58 2.26 8.73 -17.20
N GLY A 59 1.95 7.74 -18.05
CA GLY A 59 1.93 6.32 -17.64
C GLY A 59 3.26 5.83 -17.04
N TYR A 60 4.40 6.35 -17.53
CA TYR A 60 5.72 6.02 -16.97
C TYR A 60 5.90 6.58 -15.55
N PHE A 61 5.24 7.68 -15.21
CA PHE A 61 5.30 8.26 -13.87
C PHE A 61 4.60 7.34 -12.86
N ALA A 62 3.42 6.82 -13.22
CA ALA A 62 2.72 5.82 -12.41
C ALA A 62 3.53 4.53 -12.20
N ASP A 63 4.19 4.05 -13.25
CA ASP A 63 5.08 2.90 -13.16
C ASP A 63 6.28 3.20 -12.24
N GLY A 64 6.92 4.36 -12.40
CA GLY A 64 8.03 4.78 -11.57
C GLY A 64 7.68 4.90 -10.08
N ILE A 65 6.49 5.42 -9.75
CA ILE A 65 5.99 5.48 -8.37
C ILE A 65 5.75 4.07 -7.82
N THR A 66 5.14 3.19 -8.62
CA THR A 66 4.93 1.78 -8.24
C THR A 66 6.26 1.11 -7.90
N ASP A 67 7.28 1.32 -8.73
CA ASP A 67 8.60 0.72 -8.57
C ASP A 67 9.34 1.24 -7.34
N ALA A 68 9.32 2.56 -7.12
CA ALA A 68 9.92 3.19 -5.97
C ALA A 68 9.31 2.69 -4.65
N ILE A 69 7.97 2.56 -4.59
CA ILE A 69 7.26 2.05 -3.41
C ILE A 69 7.59 0.57 -3.19
N THR A 70 7.56 -0.24 -4.24
CA THR A 70 7.92 -1.67 -4.18
C THR A 70 9.31 -1.87 -3.60
N ALA A 71 10.31 -1.14 -4.13
CA ALA A 71 11.69 -1.21 -3.65
C ALA A 71 11.82 -0.79 -2.18
N ARG A 72 11.12 0.26 -1.76
CA ARG A 72 11.15 0.75 -0.37
C ARG A 72 10.49 -0.21 0.62
N LEU A 73 9.47 -0.94 0.20
CA LEU A 73 8.83 -1.97 1.03
C LEU A 73 9.65 -3.26 1.08
N ALA A 74 10.34 -3.62 -0.01
CA ALA A 74 11.12 -4.86 -0.11
C ALA A 74 12.27 -4.95 0.90
N VAL A 75 12.76 -3.82 1.41
CA VAL A 75 13.85 -3.78 2.40
C VAL A 75 13.36 -3.91 3.85
N ILE A 76 12.05 -3.95 4.09
CA ILE A 76 11.48 -4.06 5.45
C ILE A 76 11.65 -5.50 5.96
N ARG A 77 12.41 -5.68 7.04
CA ARG A 77 12.59 -6.99 7.67
C ARG A 77 11.26 -7.56 8.14
N GLY A 78 11.00 -8.82 7.79
CA GLY A 78 9.75 -9.51 8.14
C GLY A 78 8.59 -9.26 7.17
N LEU A 79 8.80 -8.50 6.09
CA LEU A 79 7.84 -8.28 5.02
C LEU A 79 8.37 -8.87 3.70
N GLY A 80 7.73 -9.91 3.18
CA GLY A 80 7.94 -10.38 1.82
C GLY A 80 7.22 -9.47 0.84
N VAL A 81 7.87 -9.11 -0.28
CA VAL A 81 7.26 -8.31 -1.34
C VAL A 81 7.29 -9.08 -2.66
N ILE A 82 6.13 -9.21 -3.30
CA ILE A 82 6.02 -9.86 -4.61
C ILE A 82 6.73 -9.04 -5.68
N SER A 83 7.38 -9.72 -6.63
CA SER A 83 8.13 -9.07 -7.70
C SER A 83 7.26 -8.14 -8.55
N ARG A 84 7.86 -7.05 -9.01
CA ARG A 84 7.26 -6.11 -9.96
C ARG A 84 6.66 -6.82 -11.17
N GLN A 85 7.40 -7.74 -11.79
CA GLN A 85 6.96 -8.42 -13.02
C GLN A 85 5.68 -9.24 -12.77
N SER A 86 5.58 -9.90 -11.62
CA SER A 86 4.37 -10.62 -11.20
C SER A 86 3.19 -9.68 -10.92
N ALA A 87 3.43 -8.43 -10.51
CA ALA A 87 2.38 -7.45 -10.31
C ALA A 87 1.93 -6.77 -11.63
N MET A 88 2.85 -6.59 -12.59
CA MET A 88 2.60 -5.89 -13.86
C MET A 88 1.56 -6.58 -14.75
N GLN A 89 1.35 -7.89 -14.61
CA GLN A 89 0.27 -8.60 -15.30
C GLN A 89 -1.13 -8.08 -14.93
N TYR A 90 -1.26 -7.38 -13.80
CA TYR A 90 -2.51 -6.80 -13.33
C TYR A 90 -2.67 -5.32 -13.68
N LYS A 91 -1.87 -4.76 -14.60
CA LYS A 91 -1.93 -3.33 -14.95
C LYS A 91 -3.24 -2.89 -15.61
N LYS A 92 -3.82 -3.72 -16.49
CA LYS A 92 -5.10 -3.44 -17.16
C LYS A 92 -6.27 -4.11 -16.42
N ARG A 93 -6.42 -3.81 -15.13
CA ARG A 93 -7.27 -4.52 -14.16
C ARG A 93 -8.68 -4.83 -14.70
N GLU A 94 -8.97 -6.10 -14.94
CA GLU A 94 -10.35 -6.63 -15.04
C GLU A 94 -10.78 -7.32 -13.73
N LYS A 95 -9.81 -7.70 -12.88
CA LYS A 95 -10.01 -8.45 -11.63
C LYS A 95 -9.94 -7.53 -10.42
N SER A 96 -10.78 -7.80 -9.41
CA SER A 96 -10.73 -7.07 -8.15
C SER A 96 -9.46 -7.39 -7.36
N ALA A 97 -9.02 -6.45 -6.51
CA ALA A 97 -7.86 -6.64 -5.63
C ALA A 97 -7.99 -7.94 -4.80
N GLN A 98 -9.18 -8.28 -4.31
CA GLN A 98 -9.35 -9.50 -3.50
C GLN A 98 -9.06 -10.78 -4.29
N VAL A 99 -9.42 -10.83 -5.58
CA VAL A 99 -9.12 -11.98 -6.44
C VAL A 99 -7.62 -12.08 -6.66
N ILE A 100 -6.97 -10.95 -6.99
CA ILE A 100 -5.54 -10.87 -7.23
C ILE A 100 -4.75 -11.31 -5.98
N GLY A 101 -5.16 -10.87 -4.79
CA GLY A 101 -4.49 -11.27 -3.54
C GLY A 101 -4.57 -12.76 -3.26
N LYS A 102 -5.69 -13.39 -3.60
CA LYS A 102 -5.85 -14.85 -3.49
C LYS A 102 -4.96 -15.59 -4.49
N GLU A 103 -4.92 -15.14 -5.73
CA GLU A 103 -4.07 -15.73 -6.78
C GLU A 103 -2.59 -15.66 -6.39
N LEU A 104 -2.15 -14.52 -5.89
CA LEU A 104 -0.76 -14.28 -5.48
C LEU A 104 -0.42 -14.79 -4.07
N ARG A 105 -1.41 -15.27 -3.31
CA ARG A 105 -1.27 -15.76 -1.93
C ARG A 105 -0.58 -14.74 -1.00
N VAL A 106 -1.01 -13.48 -1.07
CA VAL A 106 -0.47 -12.38 -0.26
C VAL A 106 -1.38 -12.02 0.90
N ASP A 107 -0.81 -11.56 2.01
CA ASP A 107 -1.55 -11.03 3.15
C ASP A 107 -2.10 -9.62 2.88
N TYR A 108 -1.38 -8.82 2.08
CA TYR A 108 -1.68 -7.42 1.84
C TYR A 108 -1.53 -7.02 0.38
N ILE A 109 -2.36 -6.07 -0.03
CA ILE A 109 -2.30 -5.43 -1.34
C ILE A 109 -2.21 -3.93 -1.12
N LEU A 110 -1.27 -3.30 -1.82
CA LEU A 110 -1.22 -1.87 -1.97
C LEU A 110 -1.64 -1.50 -3.40
N GLU A 111 -2.64 -0.63 -3.50
CA GLU A 111 -3.10 -0.04 -4.75
C GLU A 111 -3.45 1.43 -4.54
N GLY A 112 -3.50 2.19 -5.63
CA GLY A 112 -3.78 3.61 -5.59
C GLY A 112 -3.71 4.23 -6.98
N THR A 113 -3.96 5.53 -7.02
CA THR A 113 -3.89 6.35 -8.23
C THR A 113 -2.77 7.38 -8.11
N VAL A 114 -2.24 7.82 -9.24
CA VAL A 114 -1.36 8.99 -9.33
C VAL A 114 -1.90 9.95 -10.37
N GLN A 115 -1.67 11.23 -10.14
CA GLN A 115 -1.88 12.28 -11.14
C GLN A 115 -0.69 13.21 -11.07
N ARG A 116 -0.05 13.45 -12.21
CA ARG A 116 1.00 14.45 -12.30
C ARG A 116 0.37 15.79 -12.62
N GLU A 117 0.48 16.74 -11.70
CA GLU A 117 0.20 18.13 -12.02
C GLU A 117 1.29 18.63 -12.96
N ARG A 118 0.88 19.14 -14.13
CA ARG A 118 1.76 19.96 -14.95
C ARG A 118 1.58 21.39 -14.51
N PRO A 119 2.67 22.17 -14.39
CA PRO A 119 2.55 23.62 -14.31
C PRO A 119 1.73 24.06 -15.53
N SER A 120 0.56 24.65 -15.29
CA SER A 120 -0.15 25.38 -16.33
C SER A 120 0.78 26.47 -16.83
N ASP A 121 1.02 26.53 -18.14
CA ASP A 121 1.81 27.60 -18.74
C ASP A 121 1.22 28.94 -18.28
N PRO A 122 1.96 29.77 -17.54
CA PRO A 122 1.46 31.05 -17.04
C PRO A 122 1.14 32.06 -18.17
N ASN A 123 1.42 31.72 -19.44
CA ASN A 123 1.20 32.59 -20.60
C ASN A 123 0.19 32.04 -21.63
N SER A 124 -0.63 31.03 -21.31
CA SER A 124 -1.73 30.58 -22.19
C SER A 124 -3.02 31.36 -21.99
#